data_AF-A0A2V1CYQ9-F1
#
_entry.id   AF-A0A2V1CYQ9-F1
#
_cell.length_a   1.000
_cell.length_b   1.000
_cell.length_c   1.000
_cell.angle_alpha   90.00
_cell.angle_beta   90.00
_cell.angle_gamma   90.00
#
_symmetry.space_group_name_H-M   'P 1'
#
loop_
_entity.id
_entity.type
_entity.pdbx_description
1 polymer ?
#
loop_
_entity_poly.entity_id
_entity_poly.type
_entity_poly.pdbx_seq_one_letter_code
_entity_poly.pdbx_strand_id
1 'polypeptide(L)'
;ENLFQLLVMFWTDLSTDGKMHRNAIVHFSGVLGIHPTELAFRKPYDYTPFLSALLWVGRLIILEYALPLAPYVHLQVPWPDRTTYQDQAQRLREHIRPKYLQRGCLAPVGYFIERLQHGRAIARREGPRTNISWSPDGLTL
;
A
#
# COMPACT_ATOMS: atom_id res chain seq x y z
N GLU A 1 -21.70 -1.32 -2.77
CA GLU A 1 -20.92 -0.69 -3.86
C GLU A 1 -20.26 0.63 -3.46
N ASN A 2 -20.98 1.58 -2.84
CA ASN A 2 -20.43 2.89 -2.45
C ASN A 2 -19.16 2.84 -1.57
N LEU A 3 -19.07 1.91 -0.60
CA LEU A 3 -17.86 1.74 0.21
C LEU A 3 -16.66 1.33 -0.65
N PHE A 4 -16.86 0.39 -1.57
CA PHE A 4 -15.80 -0.05 -2.48
C PHE A 4 -15.39 1.09 -3.42
N GLN A 5 -16.36 1.87 -3.93
CA GLN A 5 -16.08 3.06 -4.71
C GLN A 5 -15.21 4.06 -3.95
N LEU A 6 -15.51 4.31 -2.68
CA LEU A 6 -14.71 5.19 -1.82
C LEU A 6 -13.28 4.64 -1.63
N LEU A 7 -13.14 3.33 -1.38
CA LEU A 7 -11.82 2.69 -1.27
C LEU A 7 -11.02 2.85 -2.57
N VAL A 8 -11.63 2.62 -3.72
CA VAL A 8 -10.99 2.84 -5.02
C VAL A 8 -10.57 4.29 -5.17
N MET A 9 -11.45 5.26 -4.85
CA MET A 9 -11.12 6.69 -4.91
C MET A 9 -9.86 7.01 -4.10
N PHE A 10 -9.74 6.49 -2.88
CA PHE A 10 -8.53 6.70 -2.07
C PHE A 10 -7.27 6.09 -2.68
N TRP A 11 -7.37 4.95 -3.37
CA TRP A 11 -6.23 4.27 -4.01
C TRP A 11 -5.90 4.83 -5.40
N THR A 12 -6.85 5.51 -6.06
CA THR A 12 -6.67 6.15 -7.37
C THR A 12 -6.47 7.66 -7.27
N ASP A 13 -6.40 8.21 -6.06
CA ASP A 13 -6.14 9.63 -5.82
C ASP A 13 -4.71 9.99 -6.26
N LEU A 14 -4.61 10.75 -7.35
CA LEU A 14 -3.35 11.15 -7.96
C LEU A 14 -2.96 12.51 -7.41
N SER A 15 -1.76 12.61 -6.84
CA SER A 15 -1.22 13.90 -6.40
C SER A 15 -0.91 14.78 -7.61
N THR A 16 -1.43 16.02 -7.59
CA THR A 16 -1.22 17.02 -8.65
C THR A 16 0.10 17.79 -8.50
N ASP A 17 0.61 17.91 -7.27
CA ASP A 17 1.82 18.65 -6.92
C ASP A 17 3.02 17.73 -6.61
N GLY A 18 2.85 16.43 -6.78
CA GLY A 18 3.82 15.40 -6.39
C GLY A 18 3.93 15.17 -4.88
N LYS A 19 3.22 15.95 -4.05
CA LYS A 19 3.26 15.82 -2.60
C LYS A 19 2.16 14.87 -2.12
N MET A 20 2.53 13.60 -2.00
CA MET A 20 1.64 12.51 -1.56
C MET A 20 1.07 12.64 -0.15
N HIS A 21 1.56 13.58 0.66
CA HIS A 21 1.12 13.74 2.05
C HIS A 21 -0.40 13.86 2.14
N ARG A 22 -1.06 14.67 1.29
CA ARG A 22 -2.51 14.92 1.29
C ARG A 22 -3.39 13.68 1.03
N ASN A 23 -2.83 12.62 0.46
CA ASN A 23 -3.61 11.42 0.16
C ASN A 23 -4.03 10.72 1.46
N ALA A 24 -5.32 10.43 1.62
CA ALA A 24 -5.88 9.87 2.86
C ALA A 24 -5.16 8.58 3.31
N ILE A 25 -4.86 7.68 2.37
CA ILE A 25 -4.19 6.40 2.66
C ILE A 25 -2.72 6.61 3.02
N VAL A 26 -2.06 7.59 2.42
CA VAL A 26 -0.68 7.95 2.75
C VAL A 26 -0.62 8.55 4.15
N HIS A 27 -1.53 9.47 4.48
CA HIS A 27 -1.71 9.97 5.84
C HIS A 27 -1.96 8.85 6.85
N PHE A 28 -2.89 7.94 6.56
CA PHE A 28 -3.19 6.79 7.42
C PHE A 28 -1.96 5.92 7.67
N SER A 29 -1.15 5.65 6.63
CA SER A 29 0.10 4.91 6.80
C SER A 29 1.05 5.59 7.79
N GLY A 30 1.14 6.93 7.75
CA GLY A 30 1.95 7.70 8.69
C GLY A 30 1.51 7.50 10.13
N VAL A 31 0.19 7.45 10.38
CA VAL A 31 -0.37 7.17 11.72
C VAL A 31 0.01 5.75 12.19
N LEU A 32 0.00 4.76 11.30
CA LEU A 32 0.46 3.40 11.64
C LEU A 32 1.94 3.36 12.03
N GLY A 33 2.73 4.34 11.59
CA GLY A 33 4.13 4.53 11.98
C GLY A 33 4.34 5.03 13.40
N ILE A 34 3.28 5.37 14.15
CA ILE A 34 3.36 5.84 15.53
C ILE A 34 3.06 4.68 16.49
N HIS A 35 3.87 4.54 17.54
CA HIS A 35 3.64 3.56 18.59
C HIS A 35 2.52 4.07 19.53
N PRO A 36 1.45 3.29 19.77
CA PRO A 36 0.27 3.78 20.47
C PRO A 36 0.51 4.10 21.95
N THR A 37 1.45 3.41 22.60
CA THR A 37 1.73 3.57 24.03
C THR A 37 2.92 4.47 24.32
N GLU A 38 3.95 4.42 23.46
CA GLU A 38 5.21 5.14 23.69
C GLU A 38 5.18 6.53 23.05
N LEU A 39 4.17 6.82 22.21
CA LEU A 39 4.05 8.04 21.41
C LEU A 39 5.31 8.37 20.59
N ALA A 40 6.09 7.33 20.28
CA ALA A 40 7.32 7.41 19.51
C ALA A 40 7.12 6.83 18.11
N PHE A 41 8.00 7.20 17.17
CA PHE A 41 8.00 6.58 15.85
C PHE A 41 8.47 5.13 15.93
N ARG A 42 7.74 4.23 15.26
CA ARG A 42 8.16 2.84 15.08
C ARG A 42 9.47 2.80 14.30
N LYS A 43 10.34 1.85 14.67
CA LYS A 43 11.54 1.56 13.89
C LYS A 43 11.14 1.07 12.48
N PRO A 44 11.98 1.28 11.46
CA PRO A 44 11.68 0.83 10.10
C PRO A 44 11.31 -0.66 10.02
N TYR A 45 11.97 -1.50 10.82
CA TYR A 45 11.67 -2.92 10.93
C TYR A 45 10.22 -3.18 11.37
N ASP A 46 9.74 -2.49 12.38
CA ASP A 46 8.39 -2.69 12.95
C ASP A 46 7.30 -2.00 12.11
N TYR A 47 7.67 -1.01 11.29
CA TYR A 47 6.74 -0.27 10.43
C TYR A 47 6.54 -0.90 9.03
N THR A 48 7.58 -1.50 8.46
CA THR A 48 7.52 -2.09 7.11
C THR A 48 6.48 -3.19 6.91
N PRO A 49 6.11 -4.02 7.91
CA PRO A 49 4.99 -4.97 7.79
C PRO A 49 3.65 -4.29 7.55
N PHE A 50 3.34 -3.19 8.26
CA PHE A 50 2.10 -2.43 8.07
C PHE A 50 2.01 -1.84 6.66
N LEU A 51 3.10 -1.26 6.17
CA LEU A 51 3.18 -0.76 4.79
C LEU A 51 3.00 -1.88 3.76
N SER A 52 3.59 -3.05 4.01
CA SER A 52 3.49 -4.20 3.11
C SER A 52 2.05 -4.73 3.06
N ALA A 53 1.37 -4.79 4.20
CA ALA A 53 -0.04 -5.17 4.30
C ALA A 53 -0.95 -4.18 3.55
N LEU A 54 -0.77 -2.87 3.79
CA LEU A 54 -1.51 -1.83 3.07
C LEU A 54 -1.30 -1.92 1.56
N LEU A 55 -0.04 -2.06 1.12
CA LEU A 55 0.27 -2.21 -0.31
C LEU A 55 -0.39 -3.45 -0.91
N TRP A 56 -0.44 -4.56 -0.18
CA TRP A 56 -1.12 -5.77 -0.63
C TRP A 56 -2.63 -5.55 -0.79
N VAL A 57 -3.28 -4.94 0.20
CA VAL A 57 -4.71 -4.59 0.14
C VAL A 57 -5.00 -3.64 -1.02
N GLY A 58 -4.17 -2.61 -1.22
CA GLY A 58 -4.33 -1.66 -2.32
C GLY A 58 -4.21 -2.30 -3.70
N ARG A 59 -3.29 -3.26 -3.86
CA ARG A 59 -3.17 -4.03 -5.11
C ARG A 59 -4.44 -4.82 -5.40
N LEU A 60 -5.07 -5.43 -4.39
CA LEU A 60 -6.33 -6.15 -4.57
C LEU A 60 -7.47 -5.22 -4.95
N ILE A 61 -7.60 -4.07 -4.28
CA ILE A 61 -8.65 -3.08 -4.58
C ILE A 61 -8.48 -2.54 -6.00
N ILE A 62 -7.26 -2.17 -6.40
CA ILE A 62 -7.01 -1.67 -7.76
C ILE A 62 -7.20 -2.79 -8.80
N LEU A 63 -6.90 -4.05 -8.48
CA LEU A 63 -7.12 -5.17 -9.40
C LEU A 63 -8.62 -5.42 -9.63
N GLU A 64 -9.43 -5.40 -8.58
CA GLU A 64 -10.88 -5.50 -8.69
C GLU A 64 -11.46 -4.29 -9.45
N TYR A 65 -10.93 -3.09 -9.26
CA TYR A 65 -11.28 -1.92 -10.08
C TYR A 65 -10.86 -2.06 -11.56
N ALA A 66 -9.70 -2.67 -11.80
CA ALA A 66 -9.17 -2.87 -13.14
C ALA A 66 -10.02 -3.84 -13.95
N LEU A 67 -10.40 -4.96 -13.35
CA LEU A 67 -11.12 -6.06 -13.96
C LEU A 67 -12.20 -6.57 -12.99
N PRO A 68 -13.32 -5.84 -12.84
CA PRO A 68 -14.42 -6.24 -11.97
C PRO A 68 -14.91 -7.64 -12.32
N LEU A 69 -15.13 -8.49 -11.32
CA LEU A 69 -15.71 -9.82 -11.55
C LEU A 69 -17.20 -9.76 -11.89
N ALA A 70 -17.87 -8.74 -11.36
CA ALA A 70 -19.28 -8.44 -11.58
C ALA A 70 -19.44 -6.94 -11.82
N PRO A 71 -20.48 -6.50 -12.55
CA PRO A 71 -20.71 -5.09 -12.78
C PRO A 71 -21.19 -4.40 -11.49
N TYR A 72 -20.71 -3.19 -11.24
CA TYR A 72 -21.18 -2.34 -10.14
C TYR A 72 -22.24 -1.38 -10.67
N VAL A 73 -23.50 -1.81 -10.66
CA VAL A 73 -24.63 -1.14 -11.33
C VAL A 73 -25.33 -0.08 -10.48
N HIS A 74 -25.14 -0.09 -9.17
CA HIS A 74 -25.77 0.84 -8.24
C HIS A 74 -24.93 2.10 -7.99
N LEU A 75 -23.73 2.18 -8.59
CA LEU A 75 -22.92 3.40 -8.59
C LEU A 75 -23.53 4.48 -9.49
N GLN A 76 -23.29 5.75 -9.14
CA GLN A 76 -23.67 6.89 -10.00
C GLN A 76 -23.09 6.77 -11.42
N VAL A 77 -21.87 6.24 -11.52
CA VAL A 77 -21.23 5.85 -12.78
C VAL A 77 -21.00 4.35 -12.71
N PRO A 78 -21.80 3.53 -13.42
CA PRO A 78 -21.66 2.09 -13.39
C PRO A 78 -20.29 1.62 -13.87
N TRP A 79 -19.72 0.64 -13.18
CA TRP A 79 -18.48 -0.01 -13.64
C TRP A 79 -18.82 -1.33 -14.32
N PRO A 80 -18.36 -1.53 -15.57
CA PRO A 80 -18.68 -2.73 -16.32
C PRO A 80 -17.89 -3.93 -15.80
N ASP A 81 -18.43 -5.13 -16.03
CA ASP A 81 -17.75 -6.40 -15.81
C ASP A 81 -16.53 -6.56 -16.75
N ARG A 82 -15.53 -7.32 -16.31
CA ARG A 82 -14.32 -7.65 -17.08
C ARG A 82 -14.59 -8.25 -18.45
N THR A 83 -15.74 -8.90 -18.67
CA THR A 83 -16.13 -9.47 -19.97
C THR A 83 -16.39 -8.40 -21.03
N THR A 84 -16.62 -7.15 -20.62
CA THR A 84 -16.85 -6.01 -21.53
C THR A 84 -15.56 -5.54 -22.20
N TYR A 85 -14.40 -5.84 -21.62
CA TYR A 85 -13.11 -5.44 -22.18
C TYR A 85 -12.61 -6.49 -23.17
N GLN A 86 -12.35 -6.04 -24.41
CA GLN A 86 -11.86 -6.90 -25.49
C GLN A 86 -10.51 -7.58 -25.15
N ASP A 87 -9.60 -6.84 -24.50
CA ASP A 87 -8.37 -7.39 -23.94
C ASP A 87 -8.17 -6.92 -22.50
N GLN A 88 -8.42 -7.83 -21.56
CA GLN A 88 -8.28 -7.60 -20.13
C GLN A 88 -6.82 -7.37 -19.73
N ALA A 89 -5.88 -8.08 -20.37
CA ALA A 89 -4.46 -7.96 -20.08
C ALA A 89 -3.91 -6.61 -20.58
N GLN A 90 -4.33 -6.18 -21.76
CA GLN A 90 -4.01 -4.87 -22.29
C GLN A 90 -4.53 -3.76 -21.37
N ARG A 91 -5.80 -3.84 -20.93
CA ARG A 91 -6.37 -2.86 -19.99
C ARG A 91 -5.54 -2.73 -18.72
N LEU A 92 -5.17 -3.86 -18.11
CA LEU A 92 -4.36 -3.85 -16.90
C LEU A 92 -2.97 -3.25 -17.15
N ARG A 93 -2.31 -3.64 -18.26
CA ARG A 93 -0.94 -3.23 -18.57
C ARG A 93 -0.81 -1.79 -19.02
N GLU A 94 -1.73 -1.28 -19.83
CA GLU A 94 -1.60 0.02 -20.50
C GLU A 94 -2.38 1.12 -19.78
N HIS A 95 -3.52 0.81 -19.15
CA HIS A 95 -4.37 1.84 -18.56
C HIS A 95 -4.25 1.93 -17.04
N ILE A 96 -4.12 0.79 -16.36
CA ILE A 96 -4.16 0.75 -14.89
C ILE A 96 -2.75 0.76 -14.30
N ARG A 97 -1.89 -0.16 -14.72
CA ARG A 97 -0.55 -0.34 -14.14
C ARG A 97 0.31 0.92 -14.13
N PRO A 98 0.49 1.67 -15.25
CA PRO A 98 1.35 2.84 -15.27
C PRO A 98 0.82 3.97 -14.39
N LYS A 99 -0.50 4.06 -14.21
CA LYS A 99 -1.13 5.11 -13.41
C LYS A 99 -1.10 4.80 -11.92
N TYR A 100 -1.42 3.56 -11.54
CA TYR A 100 -1.75 3.25 -10.14
C TYR A 100 -0.90 2.17 -9.48
N LEU A 101 -0.18 1.33 -10.22
CA LEU A 101 0.52 0.16 -9.64
C LEU A 101 2.04 0.18 -9.79
N GLN A 102 2.59 1.17 -10.51
CA GLN A 102 4.01 1.24 -10.79
C GLN A 102 4.77 2.06 -9.74
N ARG A 103 6.02 1.68 -9.49
CA ARG A 103 6.96 2.52 -8.73
C ARG A 103 7.09 3.89 -9.40
N GLY A 104 7.11 4.95 -8.59
CA GLY A 104 7.22 6.33 -9.08
C GLY A 104 5.94 6.90 -9.70
N CYS A 105 4.83 6.15 -9.70
CA CYS A 105 3.54 6.74 -10.05
C CYS A 105 3.07 7.71 -8.96
N LEU A 106 2.17 8.63 -9.35
CA LEU A 106 1.64 9.64 -8.45
C LEU A 106 0.46 9.14 -7.59
N ALA A 107 0.31 7.82 -7.47
CA ALA A 107 -0.71 7.17 -6.65
C ALA A 107 -0.11 6.65 -5.32
N PRO A 108 -0.94 6.35 -4.30
CA PRO A 108 -0.47 5.83 -3.01
C PRO A 108 0.42 4.60 -3.09
N VAL A 109 0.19 3.71 -4.07
CA VAL A 109 1.03 2.52 -4.30
C VAL A 109 2.48 2.89 -4.62
N GLY A 110 2.69 3.89 -5.50
CA GLY A 110 4.03 4.36 -5.84
C GLY A 110 4.77 4.85 -4.61
N TYR A 111 4.10 5.64 -3.77
CA TYR A 111 4.62 6.11 -2.48
C TYR A 111 5.00 4.97 -1.53
N PHE A 112 4.13 3.95 -1.38
CA PHE A 112 4.42 2.81 -0.52
C PHE A 112 5.57 1.95 -1.01
N ILE A 113 5.72 1.76 -2.32
CA ILE A 113 6.86 1.03 -2.88
C ILE A 113 8.17 1.75 -2.53
N GLU A 114 8.24 3.07 -2.71
CA GLU A 114 9.42 3.86 -2.34
C GLU A 114 9.72 3.75 -0.83
N ARG A 115 8.68 3.87 0.00
CA ARG A 115 8.84 3.82 1.46
C ARG A 115 9.31 2.45 1.96
N LEU A 116 8.80 1.37 1.37
CA LEU A 116 9.24 0.00 1.66
C LEU A 116 10.70 -0.23 1.26
N GLN A 117 11.12 0.27 0.11
CA GLN A 117 12.52 0.17 -0.32
C GLN A 117 13.45 0.92 0.61
N HIS A 118 13.07 2.13 1.02
CA HIS A 118 13.81 2.91 2.01
C HIS A 118 13.90 2.17 3.36
N GLY A 119 12.79 1.63 3.86
CA GLY A 119 12.77 0.85 5.10
C GLY A 119 13.67 -0.40 5.04
N ARG A 120 13.65 -1.12 3.92
CA ARG A 120 14.55 -2.26 3.68
C ARG A 120 16.02 -1.85 3.61
N ALA A 121 16.32 -0.70 3.01
CA ALA A 121 17.69 -0.19 2.97
C ALA A 121 18.21 0.14 4.36
N ILE A 122 17.38 0.72 5.23
CA ILE A 122 17.75 0.95 6.64
C ILE A 122 17.94 -0.37 7.38
N ALA A 123 16.97 -1.30 7.28
CA ALA A 123 17.07 -2.60 7.96
C ALA A 123 18.34 -3.38 7.55
N ARG A 124 18.76 -3.29 6.28
CA ARG A 124 20.02 -3.89 5.80
C ARG A 124 21.27 -3.23 6.39
N ARG A 125 21.23 -1.91 6.62
CA ARG A 125 22.35 -1.16 7.23
C ARG A 125 22.46 -1.41 8.73
N GLU A 126 21.33 -1.51 9.43
CA GLU A 126 21.28 -1.76 10.87
C GLU A 126 21.62 -3.23 11.23
N GLY A 127 21.47 -4.14 10.27
CA GLY A 127 21.72 -5.57 10.48
C GLY A 127 20.54 -6.27 11.18
N PRO A 128 20.57 -7.62 11.26
CA PRO A 128 19.56 -8.38 11.98
C PRO A 128 19.59 -8.03 13.47
N ARG A 129 18.42 -8.03 14.14
CA ARG A 129 18.39 -7.95 15.60
C ARG A 129 19.22 -9.11 16.15
N THR A 130 20.23 -8.78 16.95
CA THR A 130 20.91 -9.76 17.78
C THR A 130 19.90 -10.27 18.79
N ASN A 131 19.44 -11.52 18.62
CA ASN A 131 18.60 -12.16 19.63
C ASN A 131 19.51 -12.75 20.69
N ILE A 132 19.93 -11.88 21.60
CA ILE A 132 20.73 -12.24 22.76
C ILE A 132 19.74 -12.51 23.89
N SER A 133 19.70 -13.75 24.33
CA SER A 133 18.87 -14.16 25.46
C SER A 133 19.75 -14.87 26.45
N TRP A 134 19.72 -14.41 27.69
CA TRP A 134 20.38 -15.10 28.78
C TRP A 134 19.96 -16.57 28.83
N SER A 135 20.95 -17.43 29.08
CA SER A 135 20.66 -18.81 29.45
C SER A 135 19.77 -18.83 30.71
N PRO A 136 18.92 -19.85 30.92
CA PRO A 136 17.99 -19.89 32.04
C PRO A 136 18.64 -19.80 33.42
N ASP A 137 19.92 -20.17 33.51
CA ASP A 137 20.79 -20.07 34.69
C ASP A 137 21.45 -18.68 34.85
N GLY A 138 21.32 -17.78 33.88
CA GLY A 138 21.87 -16.43 33.91
C GLY A 138 23.40 -16.36 33.81
N LEU A 139 24.06 -17.47 33.50
CA LEU A 139 25.52 -17.57 33.49
C LEU A 139 26.14 -17.24 32.13
N THR A 140 25.36 -17.26 31.07
CA THR A 140 25.83 -17.05 29.70
C THR A 140 24.84 -16.26 28.86
N LEU A 141 25.38 -15.49 27.92
CA LEU A 141 24.68 -14.56 27.04
C LEU A 141 24.33 -15.19 25.69
#